data_AF-A0A9D6EXY3-F1
#
_entry.id   AF-A0A9D6EXY3-F1
#
_cell.length_a   1.000
_cell.length_b   1.000
_cell.length_c   1.000
_cell.angle_alpha   90.00
_cell.angle_beta   90.00
_cell.angle_gamma   90.00
#
_symmetry.space_group_name_H-M   'P 1'
#
loop_
_entity.id
_entity.type
_entity.pdbx_description
1 polymer ?
#
loop_
_entity_poly.entity_id
_entity_poly.type
_entity_poly.pdbx_seq_one_letter_code
_entity_poly.pdbx_strand_id
1 'polypeptide(L)'
;MTVFRRVVLLWLLMFWQGGFLFYGGVVVTIGSDELGSDFAQGLITRRVTDWLNLAGLIVLLAWTWDLLAERDFRLLLRWGTWLFLLGSLAWLACLHLRMETLIDTHQRQLLDDGAFRHLHRWYLRVSAAQGAGAVAFVVWTLQNWRAADRRPDPRAAGG
;
A
#
# COMPACT_ATOMS: atom_id res chain seq x y z
N MET A 1 16.24 5.59 20.52
CA MET A 1 15.31 4.62 19.89
C MET A 1 14.78 5.08 18.52
N THR A 2 15.41 6.06 17.84
CA THR A 2 14.92 6.61 16.57
C THR A 2 15.28 5.73 15.37
N VAL A 3 16.52 5.23 15.29
CA VAL A 3 16.98 4.45 14.13
C VAL A 3 16.24 3.12 13.97
N PHE A 4 16.13 2.34 15.05
CA PHE A 4 15.41 1.05 15.02
C PHE A 4 13.97 1.21 14.51
N ARG A 5 13.23 2.19 15.04
CA ARG A 5 11.87 2.51 14.60
C ARG A 5 11.82 2.84 13.11
N ARG A 6 12.71 3.73 12.64
CA ARG A 6 12.78 4.14 11.23
C ARG A 6 13.05 2.95 10.30
N VAL A 7 13.98 2.06 10.68
CA VAL A 7 14.29 0.84 9.90
C VAL A 7 13.08 -0.08 9.82
N VAL A 8 12.42 -0.37 10.94
CA VAL A 8 11.21 -1.21 10.97
C VAL A 8 10.11 -0.65 10.08
N LEU A 9 9.84 0.66 10.16
CA LEU A 9 8.81 1.32 9.34
C LEU A 9 9.11 1.25 7.84
N LEU A 10 10.38 1.41 7.45
CA LEU A 10 10.80 1.27 6.06
C LEU A 10 10.67 -0.18 5.58
N TRP A 11 11.07 -1.17 6.39
CA TRP A 11 10.91 -2.58 6.04
C TRP A 11 9.44 -2.99 5.87
N LEU A 12 8.58 -2.54 6.79
CA LEU A 12 7.13 -2.74 6.68
C LEU A 12 6.58 -2.18 5.37
N LEU A 13 6.99 -0.95 5.02
CA LEU A 13 6.55 -0.34 3.78
C LEU A 13 7.10 -1.06 2.53
N MET A 14 8.38 -1.46 2.54
CA MET A 14 8.99 -2.24 1.46
C MET A 14 8.30 -3.59 1.29
N PHE A 15 7.91 -4.24 2.38
CA PHE A 15 7.15 -5.49 2.32
C PHE A 15 5.81 -5.27 1.62
N TRP A 16 5.05 -4.26 2.01
CA TRP A 16 3.73 -4.00 1.43
C TRP A 16 3.82 -3.49 -0.03
N GLN A 17 4.53 -2.39 -0.27
CA GLN A 17 4.60 -1.76 -1.59
C GLN A 17 5.49 -2.54 -2.55
N GLY A 18 6.62 -3.07 -2.07
CA GLY A 18 7.49 -3.94 -2.87
C GLY A 18 6.81 -5.26 -3.19
N GLY A 19 6.08 -5.86 -2.23
CA GLY A 19 5.27 -7.05 -2.46
C GLY A 19 4.17 -6.82 -3.51
N PHE A 20 3.45 -5.69 -3.43
CA PHE A 20 2.46 -5.32 -4.43
C PHE A 20 3.07 -5.16 -5.84
N LEU A 21 4.16 -4.40 -5.97
CA LEU A 21 4.82 -4.17 -7.26
C LEU A 21 5.39 -5.45 -7.86
N PHE A 22 6.06 -6.26 -7.04
CA PHE A 22 6.63 -7.53 -7.49
C PHE A 22 5.52 -8.49 -7.93
N TYR A 23 4.45 -8.61 -7.13
CA TYR A 23 3.35 -9.49 -7.48
C TYR A 23 2.66 -9.05 -8.77
N GLY A 24 2.25 -7.79 -8.86
CA GLY A 24 1.52 -7.26 -10.02
C GLY A 24 2.35 -7.21 -11.29
N GLY A 25 3.65 -6.89 -11.20
CA GLY A 25 4.53 -6.76 -12.36
C GLY A 25 5.15 -8.06 -12.85
N VAL A 26 5.41 -9.01 -11.95
CA VAL A 26 6.18 -10.22 -12.25
C VAL A 26 5.36 -11.49 -12.04
N VAL A 27 4.72 -11.65 -10.87
CA VAL A 27 4.03 -12.91 -10.54
C VAL A 27 2.74 -13.07 -11.34
N VAL A 28 2.00 -11.98 -11.59
CA VAL A 28 0.78 -12.03 -12.40
C VAL A 28 1.08 -12.41 -13.85
N THR A 29 2.11 -11.82 -14.45
CA THR A 29 2.48 -12.09 -15.85
C THR A 29 2.95 -13.52 -16.03
N ILE A 30 3.94 -13.94 -15.23
CA ILE A 30 4.45 -15.32 -15.28
C ILE A 30 3.34 -16.32 -14.94
N GLY A 31 2.52 -16.04 -13.92
CA GLY A 31 1.46 -16.95 -13.52
C GLY A 31 0.36 -17.12 -14.58
N SER A 32 -0.03 -16.05 -15.28
CA SER A 32 -0.96 -16.12 -16.41
C SER A 32 -0.41 -17.00 -17.53
N ASP A 33 0.87 -16.82 -17.89
CA ASP A 33 1.53 -17.59 -18.95
C ASP A 33 1.65 -19.07 -18.59
N GLU A 34 2.10 -19.38 -17.38
CA GLU A 34 2.31 -20.76 -16.91
C GLU A 34 0.99 -21.52 -16.68
N LEU A 35 -0.06 -20.83 -16.24
CA LEU A 35 -1.39 -21.45 -16.05
C LEU A 35 -2.19 -21.55 -17.35
N GLY A 36 -1.76 -20.86 -18.42
CA GLY A 36 -2.48 -20.75 -19.68
C GLY A 36 -3.88 -20.12 -19.52
N SER A 37 -4.13 -19.40 -18.42
CA SER A 37 -5.44 -18.85 -18.08
C SER A 37 -5.35 -17.66 -17.13
N ASP A 38 -5.71 -16.48 -17.62
CA ASP A 38 -5.84 -15.27 -16.82
C ASP A 38 -6.86 -15.42 -15.68
N PHE A 39 -7.91 -16.22 -15.90
CA PHE A 39 -8.90 -16.47 -14.86
C PHE A 39 -8.31 -17.29 -13.70
N ALA A 40 -7.55 -18.35 -14.01
CA ALA A 40 -6.88 -19.15 -12.97
C ALA A 40 -5.89 -18.30 -12.16
N GLN A 41 -5.09 -17.47 -12.84
CA GLN A 41 -4.20 -16.51 -12.17
C GLN A 41 -4.98 -15.46 -11.37
N GLY A 42 -6.14 -15.02 -11.87
CA GLY A 42 -7.06 -14.13 -11.17
C GLY A 42 -7.56 -14.70 -9.85
N LEU A 43 -7.81 -16.01 -9.76
CA LEU A 43 -8.18 -16.68 -8.50
C LEU A 43 -7.04 -16.66 -7.47
N ILE A 44 -5.79 -16.80 -7.91
CA ILE A 44 -4.62 -16.67 -7.04
C ILE A 44 -4.46 -15.21 -6.60
N THR A 45 -4.55 -14.29 -7.55
CA THR A 45 -4.48 -12.84 -7.32
C THR A 45 -5.53 -12.39 -6.32
N ARG A 46 -6.71 -13.00 -6.33
CA ARG A 46 -7.75 -12.74 -5.35
C ARG A 46 -7.27 -12.99 -3.93
N ARG A 47 -6.78 -14.20 -3.64
CA ARG A 47 -6.27 -14.55 -2.30
C ARG A 47 -5.08 -13.70 -1.89
N VAL A 48 -4.18 -13.39 -2.83
CA VAL A 48 -3.02 -12.55 -2.54
C VAL A 48 -3.44 -11.12 -2.20
N THR A 49 -4.49 -10.61 -2.83
CA THR A 49 -5.01 -9.27 -2.58
C THR A 49 -5.53 -9.12 -1.14
N ASP A 50 -6.16 -10.15 -0.57
CA ASP A 50 -6.57 -10.15 0.85
C ASP A 50 -5.38 -9.90 1.78
N TRP A 51 -4.29 -10.64 1.55
CA TRP A 51 -3.05 -10.49 2.32
C TRP A 51 -2.36 -9.15 2.08
N LEU A 52 -2.36 -8.64 0.86
CA LEU A 52 -1.80 -7.32 0.55
C LEU A 52 -2.60 -6.19 1.20
N ASN A 53 -3.93 -6.28 1.23
CA ASN A 53 -4.78 -5.30 1.91
C ASN A 53 -4.56 -5.34 3.42
N LEU A 54 -4.50 -6.53 4.01
CA LEU A 54 -4.22 -6.72 5.44
C LEU A 54 -2.82 -6.18 5.80
N ALA A 55 -1.80 -6.53 5.00
CA ALA A 55 -0.46 -5.99 5.18
C ALA A 55 -0.47 -4.46 5.12
N GLY A 56 -1.12 -3.87 4.11
CA GLY A 56 -1.26 -2.42 3.98
C GLY A 56 -1.89 -1.77 5.20
N LEU A 57 -2.93 -2.38 5.76
CA LEU A 57 -3.57 -1.88 6.98
C LEU A 57 -2.60 -1.90 8.17
N ILE A 58 -1.89 -3.02 8.37
CA ILE A 58 -0.89 -3.16 9.44
C ILE A 58 0.21 -2.11 9.29
N VAL A 59 0.71 -1.92 8.07
CA VAL A 59 1.74 -0.91 7.78
C VAL A 59 1.22 0.48 8.12
N LEU A 60 0.04 0.88 7.63
CA LEU A 60 -0.50 2.21 7.89
C LEU A 60 -0.75 2.47 9.38
N LEU A 61 -1.21 1.46 10.13
CA LEU A 61 -1.36 1.54 11.59
C LEU A 61 -0.01 1.72 12.30
N ALA A 62 1.02 0.98 11.89
CA ALA A 62 2.37 1.15 12.43
C ALA A 62 2.92 2.57 12.16
N TRP A 63 2.63 3.11 10.97
CA TRP A 63 3.03 4.46 10.58
C TRP A 63 2.30 5.58 11.34
N THR A 64 1.11 5.32 11.89
CA THR A 64 0.43 6.25 12.80
C THR A 64 1.30 6.60 14.00
N TRP A 65 2.10 5.65 14.50
CA TRP A 65 3.05 5.90 15.60
C TRP A 65 4.07 6.98 15.23
N ASP A 66 4.62 6.96 14.02
CA ASP A 66 5.61 7.94 13.58
C ASP A 66 4.97 9.33 13.41
N LEU A 67 3.75 9.39 12.87
CA LEU A 67 3.00 10.63 12.71
C LEU A 67 2.65 11.29 14.05
N LEU A 68 2.28 10.49 15.06
CA LEU A 68 1.96 11.00 16.40
C LEU A 68 3.21 11.46 17.18
N ALA A 69 4.38 10.90 16.87
CA ALA A 69 5.63 11.23 17.56
C ALA A 69 6.24 12.57 17.11
N GLU A 70 5.76 13.18 16.02
CA GLU A 70 6.31 14.41 15.45
C GLU A 70 5.30 15.58 15.55
N ARG A 71 5.81 16.82 15.71
CA ARG A 71 5.02 18.03 16.02
C ARG A 71 5.34 19.21 15.09
N ASP A 72 5.60 18.94 13.81
CA ASP A 72 6.07 19.96 12.87
C ASP A 72 5.00 20.35 11.83
N PHE A 73 5.07 21.55 11.24
CA PHE A 73 4.10 22.06 10.24
C PHE A 73 3.93 21.15 9.01
N ARG A 74 4.98 20.39 8.65
CA ARG A 74 4.93 19.36 7.60
C ARG A 74 4.02 18.17 7.95
N LEU A 75 3.44 18.14 9.17
CA LEU A 75 2.42 17.18 9.57
C LEU A 75 1.23 17.22 8.63
N LEU A 76 0.75 18.39 8.20
CA LEU A 76 -0.50 18.46 7.45
C LEU A 76 -0.39 17.73 6.11
N LEU A 77 0.72 17.89 5.39
CA LEU A 77 0.98 17.13 4.16
C LEU A 77 1.13 15.63 4.44
N ARG A 78 1.84 15.25 5.51
CA ARG A 78 2.03 13.84 5.88
C ARG A 78 0.74 13.16 6.32
N TRP A 79 -0.09 13.85 7.09
CA TRP A 79 -1.44 13.40 7.46
C TRP A 79 -2.34 13.33 6.24
N GLY A 80 -2.34 14.33 5.37
CA GLY A 80 -3.14 14.31 4.15
C GLY A 80 -2.78 13.13 3.25
N THR A 81 -1.50 12.81 3.16
CA THR A 81 -1.00 11.72 2.30
C THR A 81 -1.17 10.36 2.95
N TRP A 82 -1.03 10.25 4.27
CA TRP A 82 -1.43 9.07 5.02
C TRP A 82 -2.94 8.80 4.93
N LEU A 83 -3.79 9.83 5.05
CA LEU A 83 -5.23 9.72 4.87
C LEU A 83 -5.60 9.31 3.45
N PHE A 84 -4.89 9.83 2.45
CA PHE A 84 -5.02 9.37 1.06
C PHE A 84 -4.66 7.90 0.90
N LEU A 85 -3.56 7.43 1.52
CA LEU A 85 -3.16 6.02 1.48
C LEU A 85 -4.18 5.11 2.18
N LEU A 86 -4.70 5.55 3.33
CA LEU A 86 -5.74 4.83 4.06
C LEU A 86 -7.05 4.79 3.29
N GLY A 87 -7.48 5.93 2.74
CA GLY A 87 -8.70 6.04 1.95
C GLY A 87 -8.63 5.22 0.67
N SER A 88 -7.49 5.25 -0.03
CA SER A 88 -7.27 4.40 -1.22
C SER A 88 -7.20 2.92 -0.86
N LEU A 89 -6.60 2.54 0.26
CA LEU A 89 -6.60 1.14 0.74
C LEU A 89 -8.02 0.66 1.02
N ALA A 90 -8.82 1.44 1.76
CA ALA A 90 -10.21 1.12 2.04
C ALA A 90 -11.04 1.01 0.75
N TRP A 91 -10.80 1.90 -0.22
CA TRP A 91 -11.43 1.86 -1.52
C TRP A 91 -11.05 0.60 -2.31
N LEU A 92 -9.78 0.20 -2.32
CA LEU A 92 -9.32 -1.03 -2.95
C LEU A 92 -9.91 -2.27 -2.31
N ALA A 93 -10.02 -2.31 -0.98
CA ALA A 93 -10.69 -3.40 -0.27
C ALA A 93 -12.18 -3.49 -0.65
N CYS A 94 -12.88 -2.35 -0.76
CA CYS A 94 -14.27 -2.30 -1.22
C CYS A 94 -14.42 -2.79 -2.67
N LEU A 95 -13.58 -2.30 -3.58
CA LEU A 95 -13.55 -2.78 -4.97
C LEU A 95 -13.26 -4.28 -5.05
N HIS A 96 -12.36 -4.78 -4.20
CA HIS A 96 -12.01 -6.19 -4.14
C HIS A 96 -13.21 -7.06 -3.75
N LEU A 97 -13.88 -6.72 -2.65
CA LEU A 97 -15.11 -7.41 -2.21
C LEU A 97 -16.21 -7.34 -3.29
N ARG A 98 -16.35 -6.19 -3.97
CA ARG A 98 -17.33 -6.06 -5.05
C ARG A 98 -16.99 -6.96 -6.25
N MET A 99 -15.73 -7.07 -6.64
CA MET A 99 -15.31 -7.99 -7.71
C MET A 99 -15.50 -9.45 -7.32
N GLU A 100 -15.31 -9.79 -6.04
CA GLU A 100 -15.53 -11.15 -5.55
C GLU A 100 -16.99 -11.60 -5.72
N THR A 101 -17.95 -10.70 -5.53
CA THR A 101 -19.38 -11.01 -5.79
C THR A 101 -19.71 -11.30 -7.24
N LEU A 102 -18.81 -10.99 -8.18
CA LEU A 102 -18.98 -11.25 -9.62
C LEU A 102 -18.30 -12.56 -10.07
N ILE A 103 -17.63 -13.27 -9.16
CA ILE A 103 -16.94 -14.53 -9.46
C ILE A 103 -17.73 -15.69 -8.85
N ASP A 104 -18.22 -16.60 -9.68
CA ASP A 104 -18.70 -17.90 -9.21
C ASP A 104 -17.51 -18.85 -9.04
N THR A 105 -17.08 -19.03 -7.78
CA THR A 105 -16.00 -19.97 -7.45
C THR A 105 -16.35 -21.43 -7.67
N HIS A 106 -17.63 -21.79 -7.63
CA HIS A 106 -18.07 -23.16 -7.83
C HIS A 106 -18.07 -23.52 -9.32
N GLN A 107 -18.57 -22.62 -10.16
CA GLN A 107 -18.61 -22.82 -11.61
C GLN A 107 -17.34 -22.36 -12.33
N ARG A 108 -16.41 -21.70 -11.62
CA ARG A 108 -15.17 -21.11 -12.18
C ARG A 108 -15.45 -20.19 -13.36
N GLN A 109 -16.49 -19.36 -13.24
CA GLN A 109 -16.93 -18.44 -14.27
C GLN A 109 -17.20 -17.06 -13.68
N LEU A 110 -17.05 -16.05 -14.52
CA LEU A 110 -17.47 -14.69 -14.22
C LEU A 110 -18.96 -14.56 -14.50
N LEU A 111 -19.71 -14.05 -13.53
CA LEU A 111 -21.15 -13.81 -13.66
C LEU A 111 -21.41 -12.63 -14.61
N ASP A 112 -20.54 -11.62 -14.59
CA ASP A 112 -20.58 -10.46 -15.48
C ASP A 112 -19.15 -9.98 -15.81
N ASP A 113 -18.66 -10.45 -16.94
CA ASP A 113 -17.40 -10.06 -17.56
C ASP A 113 -17.23 -8.54 -17.74
N GLY A 114 -18.31 -7.85 -18.12
CA GLY A 114 -18.28 -6.42 -18.43
C GLY A 114 -18.09 -5.59 -17.16
N ALA A 115 -18.89 -5.88 -16.14
CA ALA A 115 -18.78 -5.27 -14.82
C ALA A 115 -17.42 -5.56 -14.17
N PHE A 116 -16.95 -6.81 -14.27
CA PHE A 116 -15.65 -7.21 -13.72
C PHE A 116 -14.50 -6.41 -14.34
N ARG A 117 -14.42 -6.33 -15.69
CA ARG A 117 -13.38 -5.55 -16.38
C ARG A 117 -13.45 -4.05 -16.05
N HIS A 118 -14.64 -3.50 -15.86
CA HIS A 118 -14.80 -2.10 -15.46
C HIS A 118 -14.23 -1.84 -14.06
N LEU A 119 -14.61 -2.66 -13.07
CA LEU A 119 -14.11 -2.56 -11.70
C LEU A 119 -12.61 -2.82 -11.62
N HIS A 120 -12.09 -3.80 -12.38
CA HIS A 120 -10.67 -4.11 -12.43
C HIS A 120 -9.84 -2.92 -12.95
N ARG A 121 -10.30 -2.21 -13.98
CA ARG A 121 -9.63 -0.97 -14.46
C ARG A 121 -9.59 0.13 -13.40
N TRP A 122 -10.66 0.28 -12.62
CA TRP A 122 -10.66 1.21 -11.49
C TRP A 122 -9.69 0.77 -10.40
N TYR A 123 -9.66 -0.52 -10.08
CA TYR A 123 -8.73 -1.09 -9.14
C TYR A 123 -7.29 -0.76 -9.52
N LEU A 124 -6.88 -1.03 -10.77
CA LEU A 124 -5.53 -0.72 -11.26
C LEU A 124 -5.19 0.78 -11.16
N ARG A 125 -6.10 1.68 -11.52
CA ARG A 125 -5.88 3.13 -11.42
C ARG A 125 -5.69 3.57 -9.98
N VAL A 126 -6.51 3.06 -9.06
CA VAL A 126 -6.41 3.41 -7.64
C VAL A 126 -5.14 2.83 -7.05
N SER A 127 -4.75 1.60 -7.39
CA SER A 127 -3.49 1.01 -6.94
C SER A 127 -2.28 1.79 -7.45
N ALA A 128 -2.29 2.23 -8.72
CA ALA A 128 -1.22 3.08 -9.27
C ALA A 128 -1.13 4.43 -8.53
N ALA A 129 -2.27 5.07 -8.27
CA ALA A 129 -2.33 6.30 -7.50
C ALA A 129 -1.85 6.11 -6.04
N GLN A 130 -2.23 4.99 -5.41
CA GLN A 130 -1.78 4.62 -4.08
C GLN A 130 -0.25 4.41 -4.04
N GLY A 131 0.31 3.72 -5.04
CA GLY A 131 1.76 3.54 -5.16
C GLY A 131 2.51 4.88 -5.29
N ALA A 132 2.02 5.78 -6.15
CA ALA A 132 2.58 7.13 -6.27
C ALA A 132 2.49 7.92 -4.95
N GLY A 133 1.34 7.82 -4.26
CA GLY A 133 1.14 8.41 -2.93
C GLY A 133 2.11 7.84 -1.88
N ALA A 134 2.40 6.54 -1.95
CA ALA A 134 3.32 5.88 -1.02
C ALA A 134 4.75 6.36 -1.22
N VAL A 135 5.19 6.52 -2.47
CA VAL A 135 6.49 7.12 -2.81
C VAL A 135 6.58 8.55 -2.26
N ALA A 136 5.55 9.37 -2.50
CA ALA A 136 5.52 10.75 -2.01
C ALA A 136 5.58 10.79 -0.46
N PHE A 137 4.82 9.94 0.21
CA PHE A 137 4.82 9.80 1.67
C PHE A 137 6.20 9.44 2.24
N VAL A 138 6.93 8.52 1.59
CA VAL A 138 8.32 8.18 1.96
C VAL A 138 9.25 9.37 1.76
N VAL A 139 9.20 10.01 0.61
CA VAL A 139 10.08 11.14 0.30
C VAL A 139 9.92 12.25 1.34
N TRP A 140 8.67 12.63 1.67
CA TRP A 140 8.41 13.62 2.70
C TRP A 140 8.83 13.17 4.09
N THR A 141 8.64 11.89 4.43
CA THR A 141 9.12 11.35 5.71
C THR A 141 10.63 11.42 5.81
N LEU A 142 11.37 10.98 4.77
CA LEU A 142 12.84 11.01 4.77
C LEU A 142 13.36 12.45 4.87
N GLN A 143 12.70 13.40 4.19
CA GLN A 143 13.01 14.82 4.34
C GLN A 143 12.76 15.32 5.77
N ASN A 144 11.69 14.86 6.42
CA ASN A 144 11.38 15.22 7.80
C ASN A 144 12.40 14.65 8.79
N TRP A 145 12.72 13.37 8.68
CA TRP A 145 13.74 12.73 9.51
C TRP A 145 15.10 13.40 9.33
N ARG A 146 15.49 13.76 8.10
CA ARG A 146 16.71 14.54 7.83
C ARG A 146 16.68 15.93 8.47
N ALA A 147 15.53 16.61 8.47
CA ALA A 147 15.40 17.92 9.10
C ALA A 147 15.48 17.82 10.63
N ALA A 148 14.88 16.78 11.22
CA ALA A 148 14.95 16.50 12.64
C ALA A 148 16.40 16.18 13.08
N ASP A 149 17.13 15.39 12.29
CA ASP A 149 18.52 15.02 12.59
C ASP A 149 19.50 16.21 12.49
N ARG A 150 19.13 17.28 11.75
CA ARG A 150 19.93 18.51 11.62
C ARG A 150 19.68 19.52 12.74
N ARG A 151 18.63 19.35 13.56
CA ARG A 151 18.38 20.25 14.68
C ARG A 151 19.45 19.99 15.76
N PRO A 152 20.25 21.00 16.15
CA PRO A 152 21.25 20.84 17.20
C PRO A 152 20.56 20.36 18.48
N ASP A 153 21.16 19.40 19.18
CA ASP A 153 20.66 18.98 20.49
C ASP A 153 20.77 20.19 21.45
N PRO A 154 19.66 20.73 21.97
CA PRO A 154 19.70 21.87 22.88
C PRO A 154 20.52 21.57 24.15
N ARG A 155 20.74 20.28 24.45
CA ARG A 155 21.53 19.82 25.59
C ARG A 155 23.04 19.92 25.37
N ALA A 156 23.51 20.01 24.12
CA ALA A 156 24.94 20.11 23.80
C ALA A 156 25.47 21.55 23.85
N ALA A 157 24.59 22.56 23.88
CA ALA A 157 24.97 23.98 23.82
C ALA A 157 25.05 24.67 25.19
N GLY A 158 24.83 23.96 26.30
CA GLY A 158 24.80 24.51 27.65
C GLY A 158 25.83 23.91 28.63
N GLY A 159 26.89 23.27 28.12
CA GLY A 159 27.98 22.69 28.90
C GLY A 159 29.28 23.48 28.77
#